data_AF-A0A1H5Y5Y0-F1
#
_entry.id   AF-A0A1H5Y5Y0-F1
#
_cell.length_a   1.000
_cell.length_b   1.000
_cell.length_c   1.000
_cell.angle_alpha   90.00
_cell.angle_beta   90.00
_cell.angle_gamma   90.00
#
_symmetry.space_group_name_H-M   'P 1'
#
loop_
_entity.id
_entity.type
_entity.pdbx_description
1 polymer ?
#
loop_
_entity_poly.entity_id
_entity_poly.type
_entity_poly.pdbx_seq_one_letter_code
_entity_poly.pdbx_strand_id
1 'polypeptide(L)'
;MDNNDESLPPSVTLHTNAVLHAGQQVEHELQRVKRALEDKTKQLDESLSILRATIESTADGILVTDEYGHMLRYNERYLQMWQIKLPDIVELHQHRQLQKLRFRTY
;
A
#
# COMPACT_ATOMS: atom_id res chain seq x y z
N MET A 1 17.18 -64.47 14.31
CA MET A 1 17.36 -63.01 14.34
C MET A 1 18.06 -62.66 13.05
N ASP A 2 17.29 -62.31 12.02
CA ASP A 2 17.83 -61.81 10.77
C ASP A 2 17.23 -60.43 10.56
N ASN A 3 18.06 -59.42 10.82
CA ASN A 3 17.75 -58.03 10.56
C ASN A 3 17.67 -57.85 9.04
N ASN A 4 16.45 -57.83 8.54
CA ASN A 4 16.13 -57.35 7.21
C ASN A 4 16.31 -55.83 7.23
N ASP A 5 17.55 -55.37 7.03
CA ASP A 5 17.83 -53.95 6.77
C ASP A 5 17.33 -53.65 5.35
N GLU A 6 16.06 -53.30 5.28
CA GLU A 6 15.32 -52.97 4.05
C GLU A 6 15.80 -51.63 3.51
N SER A 7 17.02 -51.64 2.96
CA SER A 7 17.55 -50.52 2.19
C SER A 7 16.78 -50.46 0.87
N LEU A 8 15.99 -49.39 0.71
CA LEU A 8 15.22 -49.13 -0.51
C LEU A 8 16.13 -49.21 -1.75
N PRO A 9 15.65 -49.75 -2.88
CA PRO A 9 16.45 -49.88 -4.09
C PRO A 9 17.02 -48.51 -4.51
N PRO A 10 18.28 -48.45 -5.01
CA PRO A 10 18.97 -47.18 -5.31
C PRO A 10 18.17 -46.20 -6.17
N SER A 11 17.33 -46.72 -7.07
CA SER A 11 16.43 -45.96 -7.94
C SER A 11 15.35 -45.19 -7.17
N VAL A 12 14.82 -45.76 -6.08
CA VAL A 12 13.83 -45.12 -5.22
C VAL A 12 14.49 -44.05 -4.36
N THR A 13 15.66 -44.34 -3.77
CA THR A 13 16.44 -43.36 -2.99
C THR A 13 16.83 -42.15 -3.84
N LEU A 14 17.23 -42.36 -5.11
CA LEU A 14 17.57 -41.28 -6.03
C LEU A 14 16.37 -40.38 -6.34
N HIS A 15 15.21 -40.96 -6.66
CA HIS A 15 13.99 -40.20 -6.93
C HIS A 15 13.49 -39.45 -5.71
N THR A 16 13.50 -40.07 -4.53
CA THR A 16 13.09 -39.43 -3.27
C THR A 16 13.95 -38.21 -2.95
N ASN A 17 15.27 -38.33 -3.12
CA ASN A 17 16.19 -37.21 -2.91
C ASN A 17 15.96 -36.10 -3.94
N ALA A 18 15.73 -36.44 -5.22
CA ALA A 18 15.45 -35.45 -6.26
C ALA A 18 14.17 -34.65 -5.98
N VAL A 19 13.09 -35.32 -5.57
CA VAL A 19 11.82 -34.67 -5.22
C VAL A 19 11.97 -33.82 -3.95
N LEU A 20 12.68 -34.32 -2.93
CA LEU A 20 12.92 -33.57 -1.69
C LEU A 20 13.72 -32.28 -1.96
N HIS A 21 14.79 -32.37 -2.76
CA HIS A 21 15.58 -31.21 -3.15
C HIS A 21 14.78 -30.22 -3.99
N ALA A 22 13.95 -30.70 -4.92
CA ALA A 22 13.07 -29.83 -5.69
C ALA A 22 12.09 -29.07 -4.79
N GLY A 23 11.48 -29.74 -3.79
CA GLY A 23 10.60 -29.11 -2.81
C GLY A 23 11.31 -28.05 -1.96
N GLN A 24 12.50 -28.36 -1.45
CA GLN A 24 13.31 -27.40 -0.69
C GLN A 24 13.70 -26.17 -1.53
N GLN A 25 14.01 -26.37 -2.81
CA GLN A 25 14.37 -25.28 -3.70
C GLN A 25 13.17 -24.36 -4.00
N VAL A 26 11.99 -24.93 -4.22
CA VAL A 26 10.75 -24.15 -4.39
C VAL A 26 10.45 -23.35 -3.12
N GLU A 27 10.58 -23.94 -1.94
CA GLU A 27 10.37 -23.22 -0.67
C GLU A 27 11.35 -22.05 -0.50
N HIS A 28 12.64 -22.26 -0.79
CA HIS A 28 13.63 -21.20 -0.71
C HIS A 28 13.34 -20.05 -1.68
N GLU A 29 12.96 -20.34 -2.92
CA GLU A 29 12.59 -19.31 -3.89
C GLU A 29 11.31 -18.59 -3.49
N LEU A 30 10.31 -19.30 -2.96
CA LEU A 30 9.08 -18.69 -2.44
C LEU A 30 9.38 -17.72 -1.29
N GLN A 31 10.24 -18.11 -0.35
CA GLN A 31 10.66 -17.23 0.75
C GLN A 31 11.44 -16.00 0.26
N ARG A 32 12.29 -16.15 -0.78
CA ARG A 32 12.99 -15.02 -1.40
C ARG A 32 12.02 -14.03 -2.04
N VAL A 33 11.07 -14.53 -2.84
CA VAL A 33 10.06 -13.69 -3.49
C VAL A 33 9.20 -12.99 -2.44
N LYS A 34 8.77 -13.70 -1.40
CA LYS A 34 8.00 -13.11 -0.30
C LYS A 34 8.74 -11.95 0.37
N ARG A 35 10.01 -12.15 0.74
CA ARG A 35 10.83 -11.09 1.36
C ARG A 35 11.00 -9.89 0.44
N ALA A 36 11.29 -10.12 -0.84
CA ALA A 36 11.42 -9.04 -1.81
C ALA A 36 10.11 -8.24 -1.97
N LEU A 37 8.95 -8.90 -1.89
CA LEU A 37 7.65 -8.25 -1.94
C LEU A 37 7.36 -7.43 -0.67
N GLU A 38 7.68 -7.97 0.50
CA GLU A 38 7.56 -7.26 1.78
C GLU A 38 8.44 -6.00 1.80
N ASP A 39 9.69 -6.11 1.36
CA ASP A 39 10.61 -4.97 1.24
C ASP A 39 10.08 -3.90 0.27
N LYS A 40 9.53 -4.32 -0.88
CA LYS A 40 8.93 -3.39 -1.84
C LYS A 40 7.70 -2.69 -1.27
N THR A 41 6.86 -3.41 -0.53
CA THR A 41 5.68 -2.84 0.11
C THR A 41 6.10 -1.80 1.15
N LYS A 42 7.13 -2.08 1.96
CA LYS A 42 7.67 -1.13 2.93
C LYS A 42 8.24 0.13 2.28
N GLN A 43 9.00 -0.02 1.18
CA GLN A 43 9.52 1.13 0.42
C GLN A 43 8.42 2.03 -0.13
N LEU A 44 7.32 1.44 -0.60
CA LEU A 44 6.16 2.19 -1.08
C LEU A 44 5.48 2.96 0.06
N ASP A 45 5.26 2.31 1.20
CA ASP A 45 4.64 2.93 2.36
C ASP A 45 5.47 4.10 2.93
N GLU A 46 6.79 3.93 2.98
CA GLU A 46 7.73 4.98 3.37
C GLU A 46 7.68 6.16 2.40
N SER A 47 7.70 5.89 1.09
CA SER A 47 7.61 6.93 0.06
C SER A 47 6.28 7.69 0.13
N LEU A 48 5.17 6.99 0.35
CA LEU A 48 3.85 7.59 0.55
C LEU A 48 3.79 8.45 1.81
N SER A 49 4.42 7.99 2.89
CA SER A 49 4.50 8.72 4.16
C SER A 49 5.28 10.02 4.01
N ILE A 50 6.42 9.99 3.32
CA ILE A 50 7.22 11.19 3.02
C ILE A 50 6.43 12.17 2.16
N LEU A 51 5.73 11.68 1.12
CA LEU A 51 4.93 12.53 0.25
C LEU A 51 3.78 13.20 1.02
N ARG A 52 3.09 12.46 1.90
CA ARG A 52 2.06 13.02 2.79
C ARG A 52 2.64 14.08 3.72
N ALA A 53 3.74 13.78 4.40
CA ALA A 53 4.40 14.73 5.30
C ALA A 53 4.80 16.01 4.56
N THR A 54 5.27 15.90 3.31
CA THR A 54 5.64 17.05 2.48
C THR A 54 4.41 17.92 2.17
N ILE A 55 3.32 17.29 1.72
CA ILE A 55 2.04 17.96 1.40
C ILE A 55 1.39 18.58 2.65
N GLU A 56 1.56 17.98 3.82
CA GLU A 56 1.05 18.50 5.08
C GLU A 56 1.95 19.60 5.67
N SER A 57 3.26 19.54 5.41
CA SER A 57 4.24 20.55 5.85
C SER A 57 4.24 21.82 5.00
N THR A 58 3.63 21.80 3.80
CA THR A 58 3.55 22.99 2.97
C THR A 58 2.69 24.04 3.67
N ALA A 59 3.18 25.28 3.71
CA ALA A 59 2.43 26.38 4.28
C ALA A 59 1.11 26.65 3.52
N ASP A 60 1.00 26.20 2.26
CA ASP A 60 -0.14 26.36 1.37
C ASP A 60 -1.23 25.28 1.55
N GLY A 61 -2.47 25.67 1.31
CA GLY A 61 -3.61 24.76 1.22
C GLY A 61 -3.68 24.11 -0.17
N ILE A 62 -3.54 22.79 -0.24
CA ILE A 62 -3.60 22.01 -1.49
C ILE A 62 -4.96 21.33 -1.59
N LEU A 63 -5.62 21.50 -2.74
CA LEU A 63 -6.84 20.80 -3.11
C LEU A 63 -6.69 20.23 -4.53
N VAL A 64 -7.01 18.95 -4.68
CA VAL A 64 -7.05 18.24 -5.95
C VAL A 64 -8.51 18.04 -6.32
N THR A 65 -8.89 18.40 -7.55
CA THR A 65 -10.23 18.16 -8.09
C THR A 65 -10.19 17.29 -9.35
N ASP A 66 -11.32 16.71 -9.71
CA ASP A 66 -11.53 16.18 -11.05
C ASP A 66 -11.74 17.32 -12.09
N GLU A 67 -11.94 16.94 -13.34
CA GLU A 67 -12.24 17.84 -14.46
C GLU A 67 -13.59 18.58 -14.33
N TYR A 68 -14.48 18.09 -13.47
CA TYR A 68 -15.79 18.68 -13.17
C TYR A 68 -15.79 19.55 -11.90
N GLY A 69 -14.66 19.64 -11.19
CA GLY A 69 -14.49 20.42 -9.96
C GLY A 69 -14.92 19.72 -8.67
N HIS A 70 -15.07 18.40 -8.68
CA HIS A 70 -15.29 17.61 -7.47
C HIS A 70 -14.01 17.42 -6.69
N MET A 71 -14.06 17.54 -5.37
CA MET A 71 -12.89 17.39 -4.51
C MET A 71 -12.44 15.93 -4.41
N LEU A 72 -11.22 15.64 -4.85
CA LEU A 72 -10.62 14.30 -4.80
C LEU A 72 -9.72 14.13 -3.57
N ARG A 73 -8.89 15.13 -3.26
CA ARG A 73 -7.97 15.14 -2.12
C ARG A 73 -7.73 16.56 -1.63
N TYR A 74 -7.46 16.72 -0.34
CA TYR A 74 -7.04 17.98 0.27
C TYR A 74 -6.03 17.71 1.37
N ASN A 75 -5.13 18.67 1.65
CA ASN A 75 -4.31 18.64 2.87
C ASN A 75 -5.05 19.32 4.03
N GLU A 76 -4.64 19.06 5.27
CA GLU A 76 -5.28 19.69 6.44
C GLU A 76 -5.13 21.21 6.41
N ARG A 77 -4.02 21.72 5.87
CA ARG A 77 -3.76 23.15 5.74
C ARG A 77 -4.83 23.86 4.92
N TYR A 78 -5.32 23.23 3.86
CA TYR A 78 -6.43 23.72 3.05
C TYR A 78 -7.71 23.90 3.89
N LEU A 79 -8.05 22.91 4.73
CA LEU A 79 -9.22 23.02 5.61
C LEU A 79 -9.05 24.13 6.66
N GLN A 80 -7.86 24.24 7.25
CA GLN A 80 -7.54 25.26 8.25
C GLN A 80 -7.62 26.68 7.68
N MET A 81 -7.03 26.91 6.50
CA MET A 81 -7.02 28.22 5.84
C MET A 81 -8.43 28.70 5.51
N TRP A 82 -9.27 27.80 5.03
CA TRP A 82 -10.62 28.14 4.59
C TRP A 82 -11.68 27.96 5.68
N GLN A 83 -11.29 27.50 6.88
CA GLN A 83 -12.15 27.19 8.04
C GLN A 83 -13.30 26.24 7.68
N ILE A 84 -13.02 25.27 6.80
CA ILE A 84 -14.02 24.31 6.34
C ILE A 84 -14.16 23.22 7.41
N LYS A 85 -15.36 23.03 7.95
CA LYS A 85 -15.62 21.93 8.88
C LYS A 85 -15.83 20.65 8.09
N LEU A 86 -15.35 19.52 8.63
CA LEU A 86 -15.53 18.18 8.03
C LEU A 86 -16.96 17.86 7.56
N PRO A 87 -18.06 18.26 8.25
CA PRO A 87 -19.42 18.03 7.78
C PRO A 87 -19.72 18.72 6.44
N ASP A 88 -19.18 19.92 6.23
CA ASP A 88 -19.45 20.74 5.04
C ASP A 88 -18.83 20.13 3.76
N ILE A 89 -17.74 19.36 3.91
CA ILE A 89 -17.04 18.65 2.82
C ILE A 89 -17.87 17.46 2.32
N VAL A 90 -18.48 16.73 3.26
CA VAL A 90 -19.26 15.52 2.96
C VAL A 90 -20.57 15.88 2.25
N GLU A 91 -21.12 17.05 2.55
CA GLU A 91 -22.37 17.54 1.94
C GLU A 91 -22.11 18.23 0.58
N LEU A 92 -20.96 18.87 0.40
CA LEU A 92 -20.61 19.60 -0.82
C LEU A 92 -19.37 18.97 -1.49
N HIS A 93 -19.62 18.03 -2.38
CA HIS A 93 -18.57 17.40 -3.20
C HIS A 93 -17.89 18.39 -4.16
N GLN A 94 -18.39 19.63 -4.30
CA GLN A 94 -17.88 20.63 -5.24
C GLN A 94 -17.24 21.83 -4.52
N HIS A 95 -15.92 21.97 -4.67
CA HIS A 95 -15.14 23.09 -4.11
C HIS A 95 -15.69 24.47 -4.53
N ARG A 96 -16.14 24.58 -5.78
CA ARG A 96 -16.68 25.84 -6.33
C ARG A 96 -17.94 26.31 -5.60
N GLN A 97 -18.68 25.41 -4.96
CA GLN A 97 -19.89 25.75 -4.21
C GLN A 97 -19.57 26.24 -2.78
N LEU A 98 -18.55 25.67 -2.14
CA LEU A 98 -18.05 26.13 -0.82
C LEU A 98 -17.56 27.58 -0.86
N GLN A 99 -16.85 27.98 -1.92
CA GLN A 99 -16.43 29.37 -2.08
C GLN A 99 -17.63 30.32 -2.27
N LYS A 100 -18.61 29.95 -3.10
CA LYS A 100 -19.80 30.78 -3.36
C LYS A 100 -20.68 31.00 -2.13
N LEU A 101 -20.74 30.05 -1.20
CA LEU A 101 -21.52 30.19 0.03
C LEU A 101 -20.93 31.24 0.97
N ARG A 102 -19.59 31.36 1.01
CA ARG A 102 -18.89 32.26 1.96
C ARG A 102 -18.67 33.68 1.43
N PHE A 103 -18.72 33.89 0.11
CA PHE A 103 -18.66 35.24 -0.48
C PHE A 103 -19.98 36.02 -0.40
N ARG A 104 -21.06 35.41 0.11
CA ARG A 104 -22.40 36.02 0.18
C ARG A 104 -22.78 36.51 1.58
N THR A 105 -21.85 36.44 2.52
CA THR A 105 -22.04 36.83 3.94
C THR A 105 -21.17 38.03 4.35
N TYR A 106 -20.77 38.88 3.40
CA TYR A 106 -20.19 40.19 3.66
C TYR A 106 -20.92 41.26 2.85
#